data_AF-A0A849PWA1-F1
#
_entry.id   AF-A0A849PWA1-F1
#
_cell.length_a   1.000
_cell.length_b   1.000
_cell.length_c   1.000
_cell.angle_alpha   90.00
_cell.angle_beta   90.00
_cell.angle_gamma   90.00
#
_symmetry.space_group_name_H-M   'P 1'
#
loop_
_entity.id
_entity.type
_entity.pdbx_description
1 polymer ?
#
loop_
_entity_poly.entity_id
_entity_poly.type
_entity_poly.pdbx_seq_one_letter_code
_entity_poly.pdbx_strand_id
1 'polypeptide(L)'
;MATKKNQVLVPDHVYVPKHEIMTKKEAEEVLKKYHCKPTELPLIFVTDPAIMGLGIKPGDMIKITRKSSTAGESLYYRYVVEV
;
A
#
# COMPACT_ATOMS: atom_id res chain seq x y z
N MET A 1 -26.35 -4.65 28.02
CA MET A 1 -25.00 -4.07 28.19
C MET A 1 -24.51 -3.64 26.82
N ALA A 2 -24.45 -2.33 26.55
CA ALA A 2 -23.98 -1.82 25.28
C ALA A 2 -22.46 -2.04 25.19
N THR A 3 -22.02 -2.98 24.36
CA THR A 3 -20.62 -3.15 24.00
C THR A 3 -20.17 -1.90 23.25
N LYS A 4 -19.36 -1.06 23.92
CA LYS A 4 -18.60 -0.02 23.21
C LYS A 4 -17.71 -0.73 22.19
N LYS A 5 -18.04 -0.59 20.90
CA LYS A 5 -17.13 -0.97 19.81
C LYS A 5 -15.92 -0.03 19.92
N ASN A 6 -14.79 -0.54 20.40
CA ASN A 6 -13.52 0.13 20.16
C ASN A 6 -13.31 0.14 18.64
N GLN A 7 -13.38 1.32 18.03
CA GLN A 7 -12.97 1.50 16.64
C GLN A 7 -11.46 1.29 16.59
N VAL A 8 -11.04 0.08 16.22
CA VAL A 8 -9.65 -0.18 15.85
C VAL A 8 -9.45 0.42 14.47
N LEU A 9 -8.49 1.33 14.34
CA LEU A 9 -8.08 1.86 13.04
C LEU A 9 -7.49 0.70 12.23
N VAL A 10 -7.99 0.50 11.01
CA VAL A 10 -7.54 -0.59 10.12
C VAL A 10 -6.00 -0.59 9.92
N PRO A 11 -5.31 0.56 9.77
CA PRO A 11 -3.86 0.61 9.65
C PRO A 11 -3.09 0.01 10.84
N ASP A 12 -3.67 0.04 12.04
CA ASP A 12 -3.01 -0.42 13.28
C ASP A 12 -3.19 -1.92 13.52
N HIS A 13 -3.85 -2.62 12.61
CA HIS A 13 -4.11 -4.04 12.74
C HIS A 13 -2.85 -4.87 12.44
N VAL A 14 -2.61 -5.94 13.23
CA VAL A 14 -1.42 -6.80 13.13
C VAL A 14 -1.21 -7.41 11.72
N TYR A 15 -2.30 -7.69 11.01
CA TYR A 15 -2.25 -8.22 9.63
C TYR A 15 -2.14 -7.15 8.53
N VAL A 16 -2.22 -5.87 8.88
CA VAL A 16 -2.04 -4.79 7.91
C VAL A 16 -0.56 -4.43 7.87
N PRO A 17 0.15 -4.68 6.75
CA PRO A 17 1.55 -4.33 6.63
C PRO A 17 1.73 -2.81 6.58
N LYS A 18 2.97 -2.35 6.70
CA LYS A 18 3.27 -0.92 6.60
C LYS A 18 3.14 -0.47 5.14
N HIS A 19 2.33 0.57 4.91
CA HIS A 19 2.14 1.20 3.61
C HIS A 19 2.80 2.58 3.63
N GLU A 20 3.65 2.85 2.66
CA GLU A 20 4.37 4.11 2.51
C GLU A 20 4.14 4.66 1.10
N ILE A 21 3.86 5.95 0.98
CA ILE A 21 3.75 6.61 -0.32
C ILE A 21 5.16 6.80 -0.91
N MET A 22 5.32 6.41 -2.18
CA MET A 22 6.58 6.61 -2.89
C MET A 22 6.61 7.96 -3.57
N THR A 23 7.80 8.54 -3.68
CA THR A 23 8.00 9.72 -4.53
C THR A 23 7.99 9.31 -6.01
N LYS A 24 7.68 10.26 -6.89
CA LYS A 24 7.67 10.02 -8.35
C LYS A 24 9.02 9.48 -8.88
N LYS A 25 10.13 9.94 -8.31
CA LYS A 25 11.48 9.49 -8.69
C LYS A 25 11.69 8.01 -8.36
N GLU A 26 11.37 7.61 -7.13
CA GLU A 26 11.51 6.21 -6.70
C GLU A 26 10.55 5.29 -7.47
N ALA A 27 9.33 5.76 -7.74
CA ALA A 27 8.36 5.06 -8.58
C ALA A 27 8.91 4.80 -10.00
N GLU A 28 9.52 5.79 -10.64
CA GLU A 28 10.15 5.63 -11.95
C GLU A 28 11.33 4.65 -11.91
N GLU A 29 12.15 4.68 -10.85
CA GLU A 29 13.25 3.72 -10.68
C GLU A 29 12.75 2.29 -10.52
N VAL A 30 11.66 2.08 -9.76
CA VAL A 30 11.02 0.76 -9.61
C VAL A 30 10.50 0.27 -10.97
N LEU A 31 9.79 1.11 -11.73
CA LEU A 31 9.27 0.75 -13.05
C LEU A 31 10.40 0.40 -14.03
N LYS A 32 11.51 1.16 -14.01
CA LYS A 32 12.70 0.86 -14.80
C LYS A 32 13.36 -0.45 -14.37
N LYS A 33 13.48 -0.70 -13.07
CA LYS A 33 14.09 -1.91 -12.53
C LYS A 33 13.32 -3.17 -12.96
N TYR A 34 12.00 -3.13 -12.87
CA TYR A 34 11.13 -4.26 -13.21
C TYR A 34 10.68 -4.26 -14.69
N HIS A 35 11.08 -3.26 -15.48
CA HIS A 35 10.72 -3.11 -16.89
C HIS A 35 9.21 -3.25 -17.14
N CYS A 36 8.39 -2.65 -16.27
CA CYS A 36 6.94 -2.76 -16.31
C CYS A 36 6.27 -1.39 -16.40
N LYS A 37 5.02 -1.39 -16.87
CA LYS A 37 4.15 -0.22 -16.87
C LYS A 37 3.44 -0.10 -15.51
N PRO A 38 3.05 1.12 -15.09
CA PRO A 38 2.29 1.31 -13.85
C PRO A 38 1.01 0.46 -13.78
N THR A 39 0.35 0.26 -14.93
CA THR A 39 -0.88 -0.55 -15.05
C THR A 39 -0.64 -2.05 -14.96
N GLU A 40 0.60 -2.51 -15.11
CA GLU A 40 0.99 -3.93 -14.99
C GLU A 40 1.37 -4.29 -13.56
N LEU A 41 1.50 -3.28 -12.68
CA LEU A 41 1.65 -3.50 -11.25
C LEU A 41 0.31 -3.87 -10.62
N PRO A 42 0.33 -4.59 -9.48
CA PRO A 42 -0.87 -4.84 -8.70
C PRO A 42 -1.57 -3.54 -8.33
N LEU A 43 -2.86 -3.44 -8.63
CA LEU A 43 -3.65 -2.24 -8.42
C LEU A 43 -4.22 -2.18 -7.01
N ILE A 44 -4.44 -0.97 -6.50
CA ILE A 44 -5.17 -0.71 -5.25
C ILE A 44 -6.08 0.49 -5.44
N PHE A 45 -7.30 0.40 -4.92
CA PHE A 45 -8.26 1.49 -5.01
C PHE A 45 -7.96 2.55 -3.95
N VAL A 46 -8.16 3.83 -4.30
CA VAL A 46 -8.09 4.95 -3.34
C VAL A 46 -9.05 4.76 -2.14
N THR A 47 -10.12 4.02 -2.33
CA THR A 47 -11.14 3.72 -1.30
C THR A 47 -10.72 2.63 -0.32
N ASP A 48 -9.55 2.00 -0.48
CA ASP A 48 -9.10 0.92 0.40
C ASP A 48 -8.84 1.45 1.84
N PRO A 49 -9.46 0.86 2.88
CA PRO A 49 -9.31 1.30 4.26
C PRO A 49 -7.87 1.28 4.79
N ALA A 50 -6.99 0.45 4.24
CA ALA A 50 -5.59 0.37 4.65
C ALA A 50 -4.79 1.61 4.23
N ILE A 51 -5.24 2.34 3.20
CA ILE A 51 -4.52 3.49 2.65
C ILE A 51 -5.27 4.82 2.82
N MET A 52 -6.54 4.77 3.21
CA MET A 52 -7.40 5.94 3.39
C MET A 52 -6.80 7.00 4.34
N GLY A 53 -6.02 6.58 5.34
CA GLY A 53 -5.36 7.47 6.29
C GLY A 53 -4.09 8.17 5.78
N LEU A 54 -3.58 7.79 4.61
CA LEU A 54 -2.29 8.27 4.08
C LEU A 54 -2.41 9.42 3.07
N GLY A 55 -3.63 9.83 2.71
CA GLY A 55 -3.86 10.99 1.82
C GLY A 55 -3.38 10.78 0.38
N ILE A 56 -3.51 9.56 -0.13
CA ILE A 56 -2.95 9.13 -1.42
C ILE A 56 -3.88 9.52 -2.57
N LYS A 57 -3.32 9.86 -3.73
CA LYS A 57 -4.08 10.23 -4.93
C LYS A 57 -4.05 9.12 -6.00
N PRO A 58 -5.06 9.06 -6.89
CA PRO A 58 -4.97 8.23 -8.09
C PRO A 58 -3.70 8.57 -8.86
N GLY A 59 -2.96 7.53 -9.25
CA GLY A 59 -1.69 7.66 -9.97
C GLY A 59 -0.43 7.63 -9.10
N ASP A 60 -0.57 7.64 -7.77
CA ASP A 60 0.55 7.41 -6.87
C ASP A 60 0.93 5.93 -6.79
N MET A 61 2.13 5.66 -6.28
CA MET A 61 2.63 4.31 -6.05
C MET A 61 2.89 4.11 -4.57
N ILE A 62 2.51 2.94 -4.07
CA ILE A 62 2.64 2.58 -2.66
C ILE A 62 3.67 1.47 -2.55
N LYS A 63 4.59 1.65 -1.61
CA LYS A 63 5.49 0.62 -1.14
C LYS A 63 4.89 -0.05 0.09
N ILE A 64 4.83 -1.36 0.06
CA ILE A 64 4.34 -2.19 1.15
C ILE A 64 5.51 -3.00 1.69
N THR A 65 5.81 -2.79 2.97
CA THR A 65 6.85 -3.54 3.68
C THR A 65 6.16 -4.53 4.60
N ARG A 66 6.26 -5.83 4.28
CA ARG A 66 5.70 -6.91 5.10
C ARG A 66 6.79 -7.81 5.67
N LYS A 67 6.59 -8.28 6.90
CA LYS A 67 7.41 -9.35 7.47
C LYS A 67 7.02 -10.66 6.82
N SER A 68 7.97 -11.34 6.21
CA SER A 68 7.80 -12.66 5.59
C SER A 68 8.54 -13.70 6.43
N SER A 69 7.91 -14.83 6.72
CA SER A 69 8.57 -15.95 7.41
C SER A 69 9.72 -16.56 6.59
N THR A 70 9.67 -16.46 5.26
CA THR A 70 10.67 -17.06 4.37
C THR A 70 11.82 -16.11 4.02
N ALA A 71 11.53 -14.82 3.86
CA ALA A 71 12.48 -13.83 3.36
C ALA A 71 12.86 -12.76 4.39
N GLY A 72 12.33 -12.84 5.61
CA GLY A 72 12.46 -11.82 6.65
C GLY A 72 11.60 -10.60 6.34
N GLU A 73 12.00 -9.80 5.37
CA GLU A 73 11.28 -8.61 4.91
C GLU A 73 11.04 -8.69 3.39
N SER A 74 9.79 -8.47 2.98
CA SER A 74 9.39 -8.50 1.57
C SER A 74 8.78 -7.15 1.21
N LEU A 75 9.32 -6.57 0.14
CA LEU A 75 8.84 -5.33 -0.46
C LEU A 75 7.86 -5.65 -1.58
N TYR A 76 6.75 -4.92 -1.61
CA TYR A 76 5.73 -5.03 -2.65
C TYR A 76 5.32 -3.65 -3.11
N TYR A 77 5.05 -3.49 -4.41
CA TYR A 77 4.69 -2.20 -5.01
C TYR A 77 3.30 -2.29 -5.60
N ARG A 78 2.44 -1.30 -5.31
CA ARG A 78 1.08 -1.22 -5.84
C ARG A 78 0.81 0.13 -6.47
N TYR A 79 0.03 0.14 -7.56
CA TYR A 79 -0.37 1.36 -8.25
C TYR A 79 -1.79 1.76 -7.86
N VAL A 80 -1.98 3.03 -7.52
CA VAL A 80 -3.24 3.54 -7.00
C VAL A 80 -4.16 3.96 -8.13
N VAL A 81 -5.36 3.40 -8.16
CA VAL A 81 -6.38 3.67 -9.17
C VAL A 81 -7.65 4.20 -8.52
N GLU A 82 -8.37 5.02 -9.29
CA GLU A 82 -9.74 5.42 -8.98
C GLU A 82 -10.71 4.34 -9.46
N VAL A 83 -11.88 4.26 -8.82
CA VAL A 83 -12.95 3.30 -9.16
C VAL A 83 -13.62 3.70 -10.48
#